data_AF-A0A1C4SWR7-F1
#
_entry.id   AF-A0A1C4SWR7-F1
#
_cell.length_a   1.000
_cell.length_b   1.000
_cell.length_c   1.000
_cell.angle_alpha   90.00
_cell.angle_beta   90.00
_cell.angle_gamma   90.00
#
_symmetry.space_group_name_H-M   'P 1'
#
loop_
_entity.id
_entity.type
_entity.pdbx_description
1 polymer ?
#
loop_
_entity_poly.entity_id
_entity_poly.type
_entity_poly.pdbx_seq_one_letter_code
_entity_poly.pdbx_strand_id
1 'polypeptide(L)' 'MSPLAASALTTLAESGGGNHPSLSPFATGFGALGVLLFLLWIVTRFNRD' A
#
# COMPACT_ATOMS: atom_id res chain seq x y z
N MET A 1 2.42 24.97 -20.56
CA MET A 1 1.45 24.16 -19.77
C MET A 1 0.22 25.01 -19.54
N SER A 2 -0.96 24.55 -19.97
CA SER A 2 -2.20 25.33 -19.86
C SER A 2 -2.63 25.41 -18.38
N PRO A 3 -2.99 26.59 -17.86
CA PRO A 3 -3.33 26.78 -16.44
C PRO A 3 -4.54 25.94 -16.00
N LEU A 4 -5.43 25.62 -16.95
CA LEU A 4 -6.60 24.76 -16.75
C LEU A 4 -6.22 23.30 -16.39
N ALA A 5 -5.10 22.80 -16.92
CA ALA A 5 -4.63 21.45 -16.63
C ALA A 5 -4.05 21.36 -15.21
N ALA A 6 -3.35 22.42 -14.77
CA ALA A 6 -2.81 22.51 -13.42
C ALA A 6 -3.92 22.59 -12.37
N SER A 7 -4.97 23.39 -12.62
CA SER A 7 -6.11 23.48 -11.70
C SER A 7 -6.94 22.18 -11.65
N ALA A 8 -7.08 21.47 -12.77
CA ALA A 8 -7.74 20.17 -12.81
C ALA A 8 -6.96 19.10 -12.02
N LEU A 9 -5.62 19.09 -12.12
CA LEU A 9 -4.75 18.20 -11.34
C LEU A 9 -4.81 18.50 -9.84
N THR A 10 -4.77 19.78 -9.44
CA THR A 10 -4.95 20.20 -8.05
C THR A 10 -6.32 19.77 -7.52
N THR A 11 -7.39 20.03 -8.27
CA THR A 11 -8.75 19.62 -7.88
C THR A 11 -8.85 18.11 -7.72
N LEU A 12 -8.25 17.32 -8.62
CA LEU A 12 -8.28 15.85 -8.53
C LEU A 12 -7.47 15.31 -7.35
N ALA A 13 -6.32 15.94 -7.07
CA ALA A 13 -5.50 15.61 -5.90
C ALA A 13 -6.21 15.95 -4.59
N GLU A 14 -6.92 17.08 -4.54
CA GLU A 14 -7.72 17.53 -3.38
C GLU A 14 -9.04 16.74 -3.24
N SER A 15 -9.70 16.38 -4.35
CA SER A 15 -11.00 15.71 -4.36
C SER A 15 -10.92 14.19 -4.22
N GLY A 16 -9.83 13.57 -4.69
CA GLY A 16 -9.62 12.12 -4.62
C GLY A 16 -8.88 11.67 -3.37
N GLY A 17 -8.17 12.59 -2.70
CA GLY A 17 -7.38 12.34 -1.49
C GLY A 17 -8.19 12.49 -0.21
N GLY A 18 -9.40 11.93 -0.15
CA GLY A 18 -10.17 11.87 1.09
C GLY A 18 -9.27 11.39 2.24
N ASN A 19 -9.37 12.05 3.39
CA ASN A 19 -8.59 11.81 4.61
C ASN A 19 -8.86 10.41 5.18
N HIS A 20 -8.44 9.38 4.46
CA HIS A 20 -8.41 8.01 4.95
C HIS A 20 -7.26 7.94 5.94
N PRO A 21 -7.48 7.45 7.18
CA PRO A 21 -6.40 7.19 8.09
C PRO A 21 -5.44 6.21 7.41
N SER A 22 -4.26 6.71 7.02
CA SER A 22 -3.23 5.88 6.43
C SER A 22 -2.78 4.87 7.49
N LEU A 23 -2.78 3.60 7.11
CA LEU A 23 -2.28 2.55 7.98
C LEU A 23 -0.82 2.85 8.33
N SER A 24 -0.45 2.60 9.59
CA SER A 24 0.93 2.76 10.07
C SER A 24 1.90 2.06 9.11
N PRO A 25 2.93 2.76 8.59
CA PRO A 25 3.94 2.14 7.74
C PRO A 25 4.62 0.94 8.41
N PHE A 26 4.78 0.97 9.73
CA PHE A 26 5.29 -0.15 10.50
C PHE A 26 4.29 -1.32 10.52
N ALA A 27 3.00 -1.04 10.72
CA ALA A 27 1.98 -2.09 10.70
C ALA A 27 1.91 -2.77 9.32
N THR A 28 1.91 -1.99 8.24
CA THR A 28 1.89 -2.52 6.87
C THR A 28 3.19 -3.25 6.54
N GLY A 29 4.35 -2.69 6.90
CA GLY A 29 5.66 -3.29 6.62
C GLY A 29 5.87 -4.62 7.36
N PHE A 30 5.70 -4.63 8.68
CA PHE A 30 5.84 -5.85 9.48
C PHE A 30 4.72 -6.86 9.19
N GLY A 31 3.50 -6.39 8.92
CA GLY A 31 2.40 -7.26 8.50
C GLY A 31 2.69 -7.97 7.19
N ALA A 32 3.13 -7.22 6.17
CA ALA A 32 3.51 -7.78 4.88
C ALA A 32 4.67 -8.78 5.01
N LEU A 33 5.73 -8.42 5.75
CA LEU A 33 6.86 -9.32 5.99
C LEU A 33 6.43 -10.58 6.75
N GLY A 34 5.60 -10.45 7.78
CA GLY A 34 5.07 -11.57 8.55
C GLY A 34 4.25 -12.54 7.68
N VAL A 35 3.40 -12.01 6.81
CA VAL A 35 2.65 -12.82 5.83
C VAL A 35 3.59 -13.52 4.86
N LEU A 36 4.58 -12.81 4.30
CA LEU A 36 5.56 -13.41 3.39
C LEU A 36 6.36 -14.54 4.06
N LEU A 37 6.80 -14.35 5.31
CA LEU A 37 7.50 -15.37 6.07
C LEU A 37 6.59 -16.55 6.44
N PHE A 38 5.31 -16.30 6.72
CA PHE A 38 4.33 -17.36 6.98
C PHE A 38 4.07 -18.19 5.72
N LEU A 39 3.87 -17.55 4.57
CA LEU A 39 3.74 -18.23 3.28
C LEU A 39 5.01 -19.02 2.95
N LEU A 40 6.19 -18.42 3.15
CA LEU A 40 7.47 -19.07 2.96
C LEU A 40 7.58 -20.32 3.85
N TRP A 41 7.22 -20.20 5.13
CA TRP A 41 7.21 -21.32 6.07
C TRP A 41 6.27 -22.43 5.60
N ILE A 42 5.07 -22.10 5.13
CA ILE A 42 4.13 -23.09 4.58
C ILE A 42 4.74 -23.85 3.41
N VAL A 43 5.22 -23.14 2.37
CA VAL A 43 5.73 -23.79 1.16
C VAL A 43 7.01 -24.58 1.43
N THR A 44 7.88 -24.09 2.32
CA THR A 44 9.08 -24.83 2.74
C THR A 44 8.75 -26.00 3.64
N ARG A 45 7.72 -25.89 4.50
CA ARG A 45 7.27 -26.98 5.37
C ARG A 45 6.66 -28.11 4.55
N PHE A 46 5.80 -27.79 3.58
CA PHE A 46 5.20 -28.77 2.67
C PHE A 46 6.20 -29.39 1.71
N ASN A 47 7.24 -28.66 1.28
CA ASN A 47 8.33 -29.25 0.50
C ASN A 47 9.30 -30.09 1.36
N ARG A 48 9.20 -30.03 2.69
CA ARG A 48 10.09 -30.71 3.64
C ARG A 48 9.43 -31.93 4.32
N ASP A 49 8.10 -31.95 4.43
CA ASP A 49 7.35 -33.20 4.63
C ASP A 49 7.39 -34.05 3.36
#